data_AF-A0A850AEH9-F1
#
_entry.id   AF-A0A850AEH9-F1
#
_cell.length_a   1.000
_cell.length_b   1.000
_cell.length_c   1.000
_cell.angle_alpha   90.00
_cell.angle_beta   90.00
_cell.angle_gamma   90.00
#
_symmetry.space_group_name_H-M   'P 1'
#
loop_
_entity.id
_entity.type
_entity.pdbx_description
1 polymer ?
#
loop_
_entity_poly.entity_id
_entity_poly.type
_entity_poly.pdbx_seq_one_letter_code
_entity_poly.pdbx_strand_id
1 'polypeptide(L)'
;RLRRRLHSRRADAALRRYFAAQERAEHALFAAEVAELQAFALVSPQPVHPAEVNEPAFIAQMQALSPFFLLTLGGPLYKAPLLAGVRGVALNQHAGHSPDLRGSHTTEWALYHRDLDRVSATVHLITSGADAGPILRRSTPCLFPGDDIHTLFARVVALGSELMIESVRQIMAGEPVLLFPQPPGSGRTHLGQELGDILPAIQRDFAAGWLPAELQRQRQF
;
A
#
# COMPACT_ATOMS: atom_id res chain seq x y z
N ARG A 1 9.48 19.07 27.80
CA ARG A 1 9.67 19.84 26.55
C ARG A 1 11.13 19.89 26.04
N LEU A 2 12.15 19.43 26.78
CA LEU A 2 13.54 19.30 26.26
C LEU A 2 13.98 17.87 25.88
N ARG A 3 13.28 16.81 26.32
CA ARG A 3 13.61 15.40 25.96
C ARG A 3 13.11 14.93 24.58
N ARG A 4 12.20 15.68 23.93
CA ARG A 4 11.65 15.34 22.59
C ARG A 4 12.55 15.79 21.41
N ARG A 5 13.57 16.62 21.64
CA ARG A 5 14.40 17.22 20.56
C ARG A 5 15.73 16.51 20.28
N LEU A 6 16.11 15.49 21.06
CA LEU A 6 17.33 14.71 20.84
C LEU A 6 17.08 13.36 20.14
N HIS A 7 15.83 12.90 20.04
CA HIS A 7 15.43 11.78 19.18
C HIS A 7 15.37 12.17 17.67
N SER A 8 15.42 13.46 17.33
CA SER A 8 14.94 14.00 16.05
C SER A 8 16.03 14.56 15.12
N ARG A 9 17.10 13.78 14.87
CA ARG A 9 18.01 14.00 13.72
C ARG A 9 18.55 12.70 13.16
N ARG A 10 18.94 11.77 14.05
CA ARG A 10 19.40 10.42 13.69
C ARG A 10 18.25 9.53 13.25
N ALA A 11 17.11 9.56 13.94
CA ALA A 11 15.89 8.89 13.50
C ALA A 11 15.46 9.41 12.11
N ASP A 12 15.47 10.73 11.92
CA ASP A 12 15.17 11.35 10.63
C ASP A 12 16.18 10.94 9.54
N ALA A 13 17.46 10.81 9.86
CA ALA A 13 18.47 10.34 8.91
C ALA A 13 18.31 8.86 8.56
N ALA A 14 17.91 8.02 9.52
CA ALA A 14 17.63 6.61 9.28
C ALA A 14 16.40 6.44 8.38
N LEU A 15 15.31 7.17 8.66
CA LEU A 15 14.11 7.17 7.84
C LEU A 15 14.39 7.73 6.44
N ARG A 16 15.20 8.79 6.30
CA ARG A 16 15.62 9.28 4.97
C ARG A 16 16.38 8.22 4.18
N ARG A 17 17.31 7.49 4.81
CA ARG A 17 18.02 6.39 4.13
C ARG A 17 17.07 5.25 3.76
N TYR A 18 16.13 4.92 4.63
CA TYR A 18 15.09 3.92 4.38
C TYR A 18 14.28 4.28 3.14
N PHE A 19 13.69 5.48 3.08
CA PHE A 19 12.89 5.90 1.93
C PHE A 19 13.71 6.02 0.65
N ALA A 20 14.96 6.49 0.72
CA ALA A 20 15.84 6.50 -0.44
C ALA A 20 16.18 5.08 -0.95
N ALA A 21 16.27 4.09 -0.06
CA ALA A 21 16.45 2.70 -0.46
C ALA A 21 15.19 2.09 -1.06
N GLN A 22 14.02 2.43 -0.51
CA GLN A 22 12.74 2.06 -1.08
C GLN A 22 12.57 2.62 -2.50
N GLU A 23 12.83 3.92 -2.69
CA GLU A 23 12.77 4.56 -4.01
C GLU A 23 13.70 3.88 -5.03
N ARG A 24 14.91 3.48 -4.61
CA ARG A 24 15.81 2.72 -5.48
C ARG A 24 15.26 1.34 -5.86
N ALA A 25 14.62 0.63 -4.92
CA ALA A 25 14.03 -0.68 -5.19
C ALA A 25 12.81 -0.58 -6.11
N GLU A 26 11.94 0.40 -5.87
CA GLU A 26 10.81 0.72 -6.75
C GLU A 26 11.29 1.12 -8.14
N HIS A 27 12.27 2.02 -8.25
CA HIS A 27 12.84 2.41 -9.54
C HIS A 27 13.47 1.22 -10.27
N ALA A 28 14.20 0.35 -9.56
CA ALA A 28 14.79 -0.85 -10.16
C ALA A 28 13.74 -1.80 -10.74
N LEU A 29 12.55 -1.88 -10.13
CA LEU A 29 11.46 -2.74 -10.58
C LEU A 29 10.59 -2.08 -11.67
N PHE A 30 10.24 -0.81 -11.52
CA PHE A 30 9.19 -0.15 -12.30
C PHE A 30 9.69 0.79 -13.39
N ALA A 31 10.96 1.22 -13.40
CA ALA A 31 11.40 2.33 -14.27
C ALA A 31 11.16 2.08 -15.76
N ALA A 32 11.39 0.85 -16.25
CA ALA A 32 11.19 0.51 -17.66
C ALA A 32 9.71 0.59 -18.05
N GLU A 33 8.84 -0.02 -17.26
CA GLU A 33 7.38 -0.01 -17.49
C GLU A 33 6.81 1.41 -17.34
N VAL A 34 7.25 2.17 -16.33
CA VAL A 34 6.84 3.57 -16.16
C VAL A 34 7.25 4.41 -17.37
N ALA A 35 8.47 4.24 -17.89
CA ALA A 35 8.94 4.97 -19.07
C ALA A 35 8.12 4.62 -20.31
N GLU A 36 7.77 3.35 -20.48
CA GLU A 36 6.88 2.89 -21.56
C GLU A 36 5.49 3.51 -21.43
N LEU A 37 4.86 3.41 -20.26
CA LEU A 37 3.53 3.96 -20.01
C LEU A 37 3.48 5.49 -20.19
N GLN A 38 4.54 6.20 -19.77
CA GLN A 38 4.67 7.64 -19.97
C GLN A 38 4.72 8.02 -21.45
N ALA A 39 5.31 7.19 -22.32
CA ALA A 39 5.35 7.44 -23.76
C ALA A 39 3.95 7.39 -24.42
N PHE A 40 2.98 6.70 -23.80
CA PHE A 40 1.61 6.57 -24.28
C PHE A 40 0.59 7.39 -23.46
N ALA A 41 1.02 8.10 -22.42
CA ALA A 41 0.12 8.84 -21.55
C ALA A 41 -0.53 10.02 -22.31
N LEU A 42 -1.86 9.98 -22.44
CA LEU A 42 -2.65 11.03 -23.09
C LEU A 42 -3.04 12.18 -22.15
N VAL A 43 -2.74 12.04 -20.85
CA VAL A 43 -3.10 13.00 -19.81
C VAL A 43 -1.89 13.32 -18.94
N SER A 44 -1.75 14.59 -18.59
CA SER A 44 -0.72 15.03 -17.64
C SER A 44 -1.22 14.88 -16.20
N PRO A 45 -0.45 14.25 -15.31
CA PRO A 45 -0.81 14.17 -13.90
C PRO A 45 -0.87 15.57 -13.28
N GLN A 46 -1.87 15.79 -12.43
CA GLN A 46 -2.00 17.02 -11.65
C GLN A 46 -1.56 16.75 -10.20
N PRO A 47 -0.59 17.51 -9.66
CA PRO A 47 -0.22 17.37 -8.27
C PRO A 47 -1.39 17.83 -7.39
N VAL A 48 -1.77 17.00 -6.42
CA VAL A 48 -2.79 17.31 -5.42
C VAL A 48 -2.20 17.04 -4.05
N HIS A 49 -2.27 18.01 -3.15
CA HIS A 49 -1.78 17.79 -1.80
C HIS A 49 -2.78 16.90 -1.03
N PRO A 50 -2.35 15.87 -0.28
CA PRO A 50 -3.28 14.96 0.41
C PRO A 50 -4.28 15.63 1.36
N ALA A 51 -3.93 16.80 1.91
CA ALA A 51 -4.84 17.58 2.75
C ALA A 51 -6.00 18.22 1.97
N GLU A 52 -5.85 18.41 0.65
CA GLU A 52 -6.81 19.12 -0.19
C GLU A 52 -7.93 18.23 -0.70
N VAL A 53 -7.73 16.90 -0.73
CA VAL A 53 -8.69 15.98 -1.35
C VAL A 53 -10.08 16.05 -0.71
N ASN A 54 -10.17 16.43 0.57
CA ASN A 54 -11.44 16.54 1.27
C ASN A 54 -11.95 17.98 1.38
N GLU A 55 -11.28 18.94 0.73
CA GLU A 55 -11.70 20.33 0.73
C GLU A 55 -12.85 20.55 -0.27
N PRO A 56 -13.78 21.50 0.02
CA PRO A 56 -14.95 21.74 -0.83
C PRO A 56 -14.61 21.98 -2.31
N ALA A 57 -13.50 22.66 -2.59
CA ALA A 57 -13.05 22.93 -3.95
C ALA A 57 -12.71 21.65 -4.73
N PHE A 58 -11.98 20.72 -4.11
CA PHE A 58 -11.63 19.45 -4.75
C PHE A 58 -12.82 18.50 -4.87
N ILE A 59 -13.71 18.51 -3.87
CA ILE A 59 -14.98 17.76 -3.93
C ILE A 59 -15.83 18.24 -5.12
N ALA A 60 -15.93 19.56 -5.34
CA ALA A 60 -16.65 20.10 -6.49
C ALA A 60 -16.02 19.68 -7.83
N GLN A 61 -14.68 19.62 -7.92
CA GLN A 61 -13.98 19.10 -9.10
C GLN A 61 -14.28 17.62 -9.33
N MET A 62 -14.25 16.80 -8.28
CA MET A 62 -14.58 15.37 -8.35
C MET A 62 -16.02 15.14 -8.83
N GLN A 63 -16.97 15.92 -8.30
CA GLN A 63 -18.38 15.86 -8.70
C GLN A 63 -18.58 16.27 -10.16
N ALA A 64 -17.90 17.33 -10.62
CA ALA A 64 -17.95 17.77 -12.01
C ALA A 64 -17.32 16.74 -12.97
N LEU A 65 -16.22 16.09 -12.55
CA LEU A 65 -15.56 15.04 -13.31
C LEU A 65 -16.42 13.76 -13.42
N SER A 66 -17.19 13.45 -12.37
CA SER A 66 -18.06 12.27 -12.28
C SER A 66 -17.37 10.97 -12.74
N PRO A 67 -16.17 10.64 -12.20
CA PRO A 67 -15.39 9.54 -12.74
C PRO A 67 -16.06 8.21 -12.46
N PHE A 68 -15.94 7.27 -13.40
CA PHE A 68 -16.39 5.90 -13.17
C PHE A 68 -15.48 5.14 -12.20
N PHE A 69 -14.17 5.38 -12.27
CA PHE A 69 -13.18 4.77 -11.38
C PHE A 69 -12.48 5.84 -10.56
N LEU A 70 -12.40 5.62 -9.25
CA LEU A 70 -11.41 6.23 -8.37
C LEU A 70 -10.46 5.12 -7.93
N LEU A 71 -9.22 5.12 -8.44
CA LEU A 71 -8.21 4.11 -8.11
C LEU A 71 -7.12 4.78 -7.27
N THR A 72 -6.77 4.18 -6.13
CA THR A 72 -5.79 4.75 -5.20
C THR A 72 -4.73 3.76 -4.82
N LEU A 73 -3.52 4.27 -4.61
CA LEU A 73 -2.38 3.58 -4.00
C LEU A 73 -1.70 4.61 -3.08
N GLY A 74 -1.57 4.30 -1.78
CA GLY A 74 -0.87 5.17 -0.84
C GLY A 74 -1.52 6.55 -0.60
N GLY A 75 -2.86 6.62 -0.57
CA GLY A 75 -3.61 7.87 -0.39
C GLY A 75 -3.99 8.22 1.07
N PRO A 76 -4.51 9.43 1.31
CA PRO A 76 -5.13 9.81 2.58
C PRO A 76 -6.50 9.14 2.78
N LEU A 77 -7.18 9.44 3.89
CA LEU A 77 -8.59 9.08 4.05
C LEU A 77 -9.48 9.93 3.14
N TYR A 78 -10.38 9.28 2.40
CA TYR A 78 -11.37 9.90 1.54
C TYR A 78 -12.73 9.95 2.25
N LYS A 79 -13.26 11.15 2.48
CA LYS A 79 -14.53 11.34 3.18
C LYS A 79 -15.71 11.11 2.23
N ALA A 80 -16.86 10.77 2.82
CA ALA A 80 -18.09 10.49 2.08
C ALA A 80 -18.47 11.54 1.03
N PRO A 81 -18.32 12.86 1.24
CA PRO A 81 -18.62 13.86 0.21
C PRO A 81 -17.79 13.73 -1.07
N LEU A 82 -16.50 13.36 -0.96
CA LEU A 82 -15.67 13.10 -2.13
C LEU A 82 -16.11 11.80 -2.82
N LEU A 83 -16.31 10.74 -2.04
CA LEU A 83 -16.68 9.42 -2.57
C LEU A 83 -18.03 9.46 -3.29
N ALA A 84 -18.97 10.30 -2.84
CA ALA A 84 -20.25 10.53 -3.50
C ALA A 84 -20.12 11.15 -4.91
N GLY A 85 -18.97 11.75 -5.23
CA GLY A 85 -18.67 12.25 -6.58
C GLY A 85 -18.25 11.16 -7.57
N VAL A 86 -17.91 9.96 -7.09
CA VAL A 86 -17.53 8.82 -7.94
C VAL A 86 -18.79 8.13 -8.45
N ARG A 87 -18.94 8.06 -9.77
CA ARG A 87 -20.13 7.49 -10.43
C ARG A 87 -20.16 5.97 -10.39
N GLY A 88 -19.00 5.33 -10.46
CA GLY A 88 -18.87 3.88 -10.48
C GLY A 88 -18.31 3.35 -9.17
N VAL A 89 -17.03 3.01 -9.18
CA VAL A 89 -16.36 2.28 -8.09
C VAL A 89 -15.09 2.99 -7.64
N ALA A 90 -14.89 3.01 -6.33
CA ALA A 90 -13.69 3.52 -5.69
C ALA A 90 -12.91 2.34 -5.10
N LEU A 91 -11.71 2.07 -5.63
CA LEU A 91 -10.85 0.96 -5.26
C LEU A 91 -9.51 1.47 -4.72
N ASN A 92 -9.03 0.84 -3.65
CA ASN A 92 -7.69 1.06 -3.13
C ASN A 92 -6.85 -0.20 -3.26
N GLN A 93 -5.62 -0.01 -3.70
CA GLN A 93 -4.54 -0.97 -3.62
C GLN A 93 -3.79 -0.75 -2.30
N HIS A 94 -3.88 -1.72 -1.40
CA HIS A 94 -3.27 -1.71 -0.09
C HIS A 94 -2.12 -2.71 0.00
N ALA A 95 -0.94 -2.26 0.41
CA ALA A 95 0.25 -3.10 0.60
C ALA A 95 0.25 -3.83 1.95
N GLY A 96 -0.87 -4.46 2.30
CA GLY A 96 -1.04 -5.21 3.53
C GLY A 96 -2.14 -6.26 3.48
N HIS A 97 -2.14 -7.13 4.50
CA HIS A 97 -3.07 -8.24 4.64
C HIS A 97 -4.37 -7.80 5.33
N SER A 98 -5.29 -7.17 4.60
CA SER A 98 -6.59 -6.87 5.19
C SER A 98 -7.38 -8.16 5.47
N PRO A 99 -8.13 -8.25 6.59
CA PRO A 99 -8.37 -7.18 7.56
C PRO A 99 -7.30 -7.00 8.64
N ASP A 100 -6.36 -7.94 8.77
CA ASP A 100 -5.42 -8.05 9.90
C ASP A 100 -4.47 -6.86 10.02
N LEU A 101 -3.90 -6.40 8.91
CA LEU A 101 -2.91 -5.31 8.86
C LEU A 101 -3.42 -4.19 7.96
N ARG A 102 -3.94 -3.12 8.56
CA ARG A 102 -4.48 -1.92 7.89
C ARG A 102 -3.64 -0.69 8.18
N GLY A 103 -3.77 0.35 7.37
CA GLY A 103 -3.05 1.61 7.52
C GLY A 103 -1.65 1.57 6.90
N SER A 104 -0.71 2.26 7.53
CA SER A 104 0.61 2.50 6.94
C SER A 104 1.63 1.42 7.28
N HIS A 105 2.60 1.23 6.38
CA HIS A 105 3.76 0.33 6.57
C HIS A 105 3.41 -1.10 6.96
N THR A 106 2.31 -1.62 6.41
CA THR A 106 1.73 -2.91 6.80
C THR A 106 2.55 -4.10 6.30
N THR A 107 3.31 -3.95 5.22
CA THR A 107 4.35 -4.91 4.82
C THR A 107 5.45 -4.98 5.89
N GLU A 108 5.92 -3.83 6.39
CA GLU A 108 6.92 -3.76 7.46
C GLU A 108 6.39 -4.33 8.77
N TRP A 109 5.10 -4.12 9.09
CA TRP A 109 4.47 -4.76 10.24
C TRP A 109 4.41 -6.29 10.09
N ALA A 110 4.11 -6.83 8.91
CA ALA A 110 4.17 -8.28 8.69
C ALA A 110 5.59 -8.82 8.95
N LEU A 111 6.61 -8.12 8.43
CA LEU A 111 8.02 -8.47 8.66
C LEU A 111 8.43 -8.35 10.13
N TYR A 112 7.96 -7.32 10.84
CA TYR A 112 8.21 -7.14 12.26
C TYR A 112 7.65 -8.30 13.10
N HIS A 113 6.47 -8.81 12.74
CA HIS A 113 5.87 -9.98 13.38
C HIS A 113 6.47 -11.31 12.88
N ARG A 114 7.41 -11.27 11.93
CA ARG A 114 8.01 -12.43 11.27
C ARG A 114 6.97 -13.35 10.62
N ASP A 115 5.89 -12.77 10.10
CA ASP A 115 4.78 -13.47 9.47
C ASP A 115 4.79 -13.23 7.96
N LEU A 116 5.45 -14.13 7.23
CA LEU A 116 5.58 -14.04 5.78
C LEU A 116 4.24 -14.23 5.06
N ASP A 117 3.28 -14.94 5.65
CA ASP A 117 1.94 -15.13 5.06
C ASP A 117 1.10 -13.85 5.11
N ARG A 118 1.53 -12.87 5.92
CA ARG A 118 0.92 -11.55 6.03
C ARG A 118 1.61 -10.49 5.15
N VAL A 119 2.71 -10.83 4.47
CA VAL A 119 3.25 -10.01 3.38
C VAL A 119 2.33 -10.20 2.17
N SER A 120 1.47 -9.24 1.89
CA SER A 120 0.43 -9.38 0.86
C SER A 120 -0.05 -8.05 0.32
N ALA A 121 -0.67 -8.09 -0.86
CA ALA A 121 -1.41 -6.99 -1.45
C ALA A 121 -2.91 -7.28 -1.39
N THR A 122 -3.70 -6.25 -1.08
CA THR A 122 -5.17 -6.31 -1.07
C THR A 122 -5.75 -5.22 -1.96
N VAL A 123 -6.70 -5.56 -2.83
CA VAL A 123 -7.57 -4.62 -3.52
C VAL A 123 -8.95 -4.65 -2.86
N HIS A 124 -9.41 -3.50 -2.38
CA HIS A 124 -10.68 -3.38 -1.67
C HIS A 124 -11.45 -2.12 -2.06
N LEU A 125 -12.75 -2.08 -1.79
CA LEU A 125 -13.56 -0.88 -1.93
C LEU A 125 -13.11 0.20 -0.94
N ILE A 126 -13.07 1.45 -1.37
CA ILE A 126 -12.79 2.58 -0.48
C ILE A 126 -14.02 2.83 0.39
N THR A 127 -13.79 3.01 1.70
CA THR A 127 -14.79 3.49 2.66
C THR A 127 -14.20 4.68 3.42
N SER A 128 -14.95 5.27 4.35
CA SER A 128 -14.43 6.35 5.20
C SER A 128 -13.36 5.87 6.21
N GLY A 129 -13.24 4.56 6.43
CA GLY A 129 -12.21 3.95 7.28
C GLY A 129 -10.98 3.52 6.50
N ALA A 130 -9.80 3.57 7.16
CA ALA A 130 -8.54 3.09 6.58
C ALA A 130 -8.62 1.59 6.28
N ASP A 131 -8.46 1.24 5.00
CA ASP A 131 -8.38 -0.11 4.46
C ASP A 131 -9.47 -1.09 4.94
N ALA A 132 -10.66 -0.55 5.25
CA ALA A 132 -11.72 -1.26 5.96
C ALA A 132 -12.85 -1.77 5.05
N GLY A 133 -12.82 -1.45 3.75
CA GLY A 133 -13.91 -1.82 2.84
C GLY A 133 -13.87 -3.28 2.39
N PRO A 134 -14.97 -3.78 1.81
CA PRO A 134 -15.01 -5.14 1.27
C PRO A 134 -13.86 -5.42 0.28
N ILE A 135 -13.24 -6.58 0.45
CA ILE A 135 -12.10 -7.03 -0.35
C ILE A 135 -12.59 -7.61 -1.67
N LEU A 136 -11.96 -7.23 -2.77
CA LEU A 136 -12.16 -7.85 -4.09
C LEU A 136 -11.14 -8.96 -4.29
N ARG A 137 -9.87 -8.65 -4.06
CA ARG A 137 -8.73 -9.56 -4.29
C ARG A 137 -7.70 -9.37 -3.21
N ARG A 138 -7.02 -10.47 -2.86
CA ARG A 138 -5.85 -10.46 -1.97
C ARG A 138 -4.94 -11.59 -2.40
N SER A 139 -3.64 -11.32 -2.44
CA SER A 139 -2.63 -12.33 -2.77
C SER A 139 -1.31 -12.04 -2.05
N THR A 140 -0.47 -13.06 -1.95
CA THR A 140 0.89 -12.96 -1.41
C THR A 140 1.90 -12.98 -2.57
N PRO A 141 2.98 -12.19 -2.52
CA PRO A 141 4.00 -12.22 -3.56
C PRO A 141 4.89 -13.45 -3.41
N CYS A 142 5.58 -13.82 -4.49
CA CYS A 142 6.69 -14.76 -4.38
C CYS A 142 7.83 -14.15 -3.56
N LEU A 143 8.36 -14.90 -2.59
CA LEU A 143 9.46 -14.47 -1.73
C LEU A 143 10.74 -15.22 -2.11
N PHE A 144 11.86 -14.49 -2.14
CA PHE A 144 13.16 -15.00 -2.54
C PHE A 144 14.19 -14.84 -1.41
N PRO A 145 15.16 -15.79 -1.28
CA PRO A 145 16.20 -15.71 -0.25
C PRO A 145 17.03 -14.42 -0.26
N GLY A 146 17.13 -13.76 -1.42
CA GLY A 146 17.88 -12.52 -1.59
C GLY A 146 17.04 -11.24 -1.46
N ASP A 147 15.74 -11.35 -1.15
CA ASP A 147 14.93 -10.16 -0.94
C ASP A 147 15.35 -9.46 0.37
N ASP A 148 15.21 -8.13 0.36
CA ASP A 148 15.28 -7.25 1.51
C ASP A 148 13.93 -6.56 1.76
N ILE A 149 13.84 -5.73 2.79
CA ILE A 149 12.60 -5.01 3.16
C ILE A 149 12.03 -4.22 1.96
N HIS A 150 12.90 -3.64 1.13
CA HIS A 150 12.53 -2.72 0.05
C HIS A 150 12.08 -3.45 -1.22
N THR A 151 12.81 -4.48 -1.60
CA THR A 151 12.47 -5.35 -2.74
C THR A 151 11.19 -6.15 -2.46
N LEU A 152 10.96 -6.59 -1.21
CA LEU A 152 9.68 -7.16 -0.80
C LEU A 152 8.54 -6.15 -0.95
N PHE A 153 8.71 -4.93 -0.43
CA PHE A 153 7.68 -3.90 -0.56
C PHE A 153 7.37 -3.57 -2.03
N ALA A 154 8.40 -3.35 -2.86
CA ALA A 154 8.23 -3.10 -4.29
C ALA A 154 7.48 -4.25 -4.99
N ARG A 155 7.77 -5.50 -4.61
CA ARG A 155 7.08 -6.69 -5.14
C ARG A 155 5.62 -6.77 -4.69
N VAL A 156 5.30 -6.38 -3.46
CA VAL A 156 3.92 -6.25 -2.98
C VAL A 156 3.17 -5.18 -3.77
N VAL A 157 3.82 -4.04 -4.07
CA VAL A 157 3.22 -2.99 -4.91
C VAL A 157 2.97 -3.51 -6.33
N ALA A 158 3.92 -4.23 -6.94
CA ALA A 158 3.74 -4.81 -8.27
C ALA A 158 2.55 -5.77 -8.31
N LEU A 159 2.47 -6.70 -7.35
CA LEU A 159 1.34 -7.61 -7.19
C LEU A 159 0.02 -6.85 -7.02
N GLY A 160 0.00 -5.80 -6.20
CA GLY A 160 -1.20 -4.99 -6.00
C GLY A 160 -1.67 -4.32 -7.30
N SER A 161 -0.75 -3.87 -8.15
CA SER A 161 -1.06 -3.28 -9.45
C SER A 161 -1.68 -4.32 -10.39
N GLU A 162 -1.14 -5.54 -10.43
CA GLU A 162 -1.72 -6.66 -11.19
C GLU A 162 -3.15 -6.95 -10.73
N LEU A 163 -3.37 -7.10 -9.41
CA LEU A 163 -4.71 -7.34 -8.84
C LEU A 163 -5.68 -6.19 -9.14
N MET A 164 -5.20 -4.94 -9.16
CA MET A 164 -6.00 -3.77 -9.49
C MET A 164 -6.42 -3.78 -10.97
N ILE A 165 -5.48 -4.05 -11.88
CA ILE A 165 -5.74 -4.15 -13.31
C ILE A 165 -6.76 -5.26 -13.58
N GLU A 166 -6.59 -6.45 -12.99
CA GLU A 166 -7.56 -7.54 -13.12
C GLU A 166 -8.95 -7.15 -12.63
N SER A 167 -9.03 -6.50 -11.46
CA SER A 167 -10.30 -6.04 -10.88
C SER A 167 -10.99 -5.03 -11.80
N VAL A 168 -10.25 -4.06 -12.33
CA VAL A 168 -10.77 -3.05 -13.26
C VAL A 168 -11.25 -3.71 -14.56
N ARG A 169 -10.47 -4.63 -15.14
CA ARG A 169 -10.86 -5.34 -16.38
C ARG A 169 -12.13 -6.15 -16.19
N GLN A 170 -12.25 -6.88 -15.08
CA GLN A 170 -13.45 -7.65 -14.74
C GLN A 170 -14.69 -6.74 -14.63
N ILE A 171 -14.56 -5.60 -13.94
CA ILE A 171 -15.65 -4.62 -13.78
C ILE A 171 -16.03 -4.01 -15.15
N MET A 172 -15.05 -3.65 -15.98
CA MET A 172 -15.28 -3.11 -17.31
C MET A 172 -15.96 -4.11 -18.25
N ALA A 173 -15.69 -5.40 -18.09
CA ALA A 173 -16.33 -6.47 -18.86
C ALA A 173 -17.78 -6.76 -18.40
N GLY A 174 -18.25 -6.14 -17.32
CA GLY A 174 -19.57 -6.41 -16.74
C GLY A 174 -19.65 -7.79 -16.09
N GLU A 175 -18.51 -8.39 -15.74
CA GLU A 175 -18.45 -9.68 -15.10
C GLU A 175 -18.80 -9.57 -13.60
N PRO A 176 -19.43 -10.60 -13.00
CA PRO A 176 -19.70 -10.61 -11.57
C PRO A 176 -18.41 -10.51 -10.75
N VAL A 177 -18.35 -9.53 -9.83
CA VAL A 177 -17.25 -9.37 -8.87
C VAL A 177 -17.72 -9.85 -7.50
N LEU A 178 -16.95 -10.77 -6.91
CA LEU A 178 -17.18 -11.19 -5.53
C LEU A 178 -16.57 -10.17 -4.58
N LEU A 179 -17.34 -9.82 -3.55
CA LEU A 179 -16.91 -8.93 -2.47
C LEU A 179 -16.91 -9.71 -1.16
N PHE A 180 -15.80 -9.62 -0.43
CA PHE A 180 -15.63 -10.25 0.87
C PHE A 180 -15.64 -9.16 1.95
N PRO A 181 -16.75 -9.00 2.71
CA PRO A 181 -16.80 -8.03 3.79
C PRO A 181 -15.73 -8.28 4.84
N GLN A 182 -15.09 -7.22 5.32
CA GLN A 182 -14.18 -7.31 6.44
C GLN A 182 -14.97 -7.29 7.76
N PRO A 183 -14.74 -8.24 8.70
CA PRO A 183 -15.45 -8.25 9.98
C PRO A 183 -15.24 -6.95 10.78
N PRO A 184 -16.28 -6.40 11.44
CA PRO A 184 -16.11 -5.26 12.32
C PRO A 184 -15.12 -5.59 13.45
N GLY A 185 -14.20 -4.65 13.72
CA GLY A 185 -13.21 -4.81 14.79
C GLY A 185 -12.08 -5.81 14.53
N SER A 186 -12.01 -6.44 13.34
CA SER A 186 -10.86 -7.29 12.99
C SER A 186 -9.61 -6.48 12.64
N GLY A 187 -8.45 -7.07 12.96
CA GLY A 187 -7.13 -6.51 12.68
C GLY A 187 -6.82 -5.18 13.35
N ARG A 188 -5.68 -4.60 12.97
CA ARG A 188 -5.17 -3.35 13.54
C ARG A 188 -4.87 -2.33 12.43
N THR A 189 -5.26 -1.10 12.67
CA THR A 189 -4.85 0.05 11.85
C THR A 189 -3.57 0.65 12.42
N HIS A 190 -2.51 0.65 11.62
CA HIS A 190 -1.21 1.20 11.96
C HIS A 190 -1.01 2.60 11.36
N LEU A 191 -0.27 3.44 12.07
CA LEU A 191 0.00 4.83 11.71
C LEU A 191 1.42 4.99 11.19
N GLY A 192 1.60 5.86 10.18
CA GLY A 192 2.91 6.11 9.56
C GLY A 192 4.03 6.45 10.55
N GLN A 193 3.70 7.17 11.62
CA GLN A 193 4.63 7.57 12.67
C GLN A 193 5.22 6.39 13.47
N GLU A 194 4.59 5.22 13.45
CA GLU A 194 5.05 4.02 14.18
C GLU A 194 6.21 3.29 13.45
N LEU A 195 6.53 3.62 12.18
CA LEU A 195 7.58 2.93 11.43
C LEU A 195 8.94 2.97 12.15
N GLY A 196 9.27 4.10 12.76
CA GLY A 196 10.53 4.28 13.49
C GLY A 196 10.69 3.31 14.68
N ASP A 197 9.58 2.80 15.22
CA ASP A 197 9.57 1.90 16.37
C ASP A 197 9.85 0.45 15.97
N ILE A 198 9.46 0.04 14.76
CA ILE A 198 9.62 -1.34 14.27
C ILE A 198 10.85 -1.53 13.39
N LEU A 199 11.25 -0.50 12.63
CA LEU A 199 12.28 -0.62 11.60
C LEU A 199 13.62 -1.16 12.11
N PRO A 200 14.15 -0.75 13.29
CA PRO A 200 15.42 -1.29 13.79
C PRO A 200 15.38 -2.79 14.07
N ALA A 201 14.21 -3.35 14.44
CA ALA A 201 14.06 -4.78 14.67
C ALA A 201 14.10 -5.56 13.35
N ILE A 202 13.35 -5.09 12.35
CA ILE A 202 13.34 -5.69 11.02
C ILE A 202 14.75 -5.69 10.42
N GLN A 203 15.47 -4.56 10.50
CA GLN A 203 16.84 -4.46 10.01
C GLN A 203 17.81 -5.46 10.67
N ARG A 204 17.65 -5.70 11.99
CA ARG A 204 18.46 -6.73 12.69
C ARG A 204 18.13 -8.13 12.20
N ASP A 205 16.86 -8.43 11.96
CA ASP A 205 16.43 -9.76 11.50
C ASP A 205 17.00 -10.06 10.11
N PHE A 206 16.91 -9.11 9.17
CA PHE A 206 17.49 -9.27 7.83
C PHE A 206 19.03 -9.38 7.90
N ALA A 207 19.69 -8.56 8.71
CA ALA A 207 21.15 -8.64 8.89
C ALA A 207 21.62 -9.97 9.50
N ALA A 208 20.76 -10.63 10.30
CA ALA A 208 21.02 -11.94 10.89
C ALA A 208 20.70 -13.11 9.95
N GLY A 209 20.24 -12.86 8.71
CA GLY A 209 19.89 -13.90 7.75
C GLY A 209 18.55 -14.58 8.05
N TRP A 210 17.61 -13.87 8.71
CA TRP A 210 16.31 -14.44 9.08
C TRP A 210 15.48 -14.91 7.87
N LEU A 211 15.32 -14.06 6.83
CA LEU A 211 14.48 -14.39 5.68
C LEU A 211 14.87 -15.70 4.97
N PRO A 212 16.13 -15.92 4.53
CA PRO A 212 16.49 -17.17 3.87
C PRO A 212 16.30 -18.40 4.78
N ALA A 213 16.56 -18.28 6.08
CA ALA A 213 16.33 -19.35 7.04
C ALA A 213 14.84 -19.68 7.20
N GLU A 214 13.98 -18.65 7.25
CA GLU A 214 12.54 -18.79 7.37
C GLU A 214 11.92 -19.42 6.11
N LEU A 215 12.34 -18.97 4.91
CA LEU A 215 11.90 -19.58 3.65
C LEU A 215 12.32 -21.05 3.55
N GLN A 216 13.50 -21.40 4.03
CA GLN A 216 13.93 -22.80 4.09
C GLN A 216 13.06 -23.60 5.06
N ARG A 217 12.72 -23.04 6.23
CA ARG A 217 11.84 -23.67 7.21
C ARG A 217 10.47 -23.97 6.63
N GLN A 218 9.85 -23.02 5.92
CA GLN A 218 8.52 -23.20 5.32
C GLN A 218 8.48 -24.26 4.20
N ARG A 219 9.58 -24.50 3.50
CA ARG A 219 9.68 -25.53 2.44
C ARG A 219 9.88 -26.95 2.96
N GLN A 220 10.20 -27.12 4.24
CA GLN A 220 10.46 -28.42 4.87
C GLN A 220 9.21 -29.05 5.49
N PHE A 221 8.07 -28.35 5.43
CA PHE A 221 6.74 -28.83 5.80
C PHE A 221 5.87 -29.00 4.55
#